data_AF-A0A7S1Q951-F1
#
_entry.id   AF-A0A7S1Q951-F1
#
_cell.length_a   1.000
_cell.length_b   1.000
_cell.length_c   1.000
_cell.angle_alpha   90.00
_cell.angle_beta   90.00
_cell.angle_gamma   90.00
#
_symmetry.space_group_name_H-M   'P 1'
#
loop_
_entity.id
_entity.type
_entity.pdbx_description
1 polymer ?
#
loop_
_entity_poly.entity_id
_entity_poly.type
_entity_poly.pdbx_seq_one_letter_code
_entity_poly.pdbx_strand_id
1 'polypeptide(L)'
;CSSSSLEPGRVSGLAMTDLIAAAALQRRWHLALPQLLVPLLLALRLGLVGGEPCIAGEAVLAFYAGQVDLGGSQGVVACIMEMEQCYYPGRISSGPNAEGNYVINWDDGDTTNRVVYYPHVRLASSSQPCDGPDNVPDDDDEEGWVPPEIPCTVLARLHWEGSEPDWNQEAIKALKEEYRPDEVIDGFDWHVIMRFNDADKCEAAFASLEGSLKLCGEADPEKCRAHKHVKAVEYVGDDPETRRRTGRQHHDPSRPPQQRAEL
;
A
#
# COMPACT_ATOMS: atom_id res chain seq x y z
N CYS A 1 10.39 -15.31 55.68
CA CYS A 1 10.63 -13.89 55.99
C CYS A 1 9.90 -13.03 54.98
N SER A 2 9.09 -12.10 55.50
CA SER A 2 8.57 -10.87 54.86
C SER A 2 7.78 -11.02 53.56
N SER A 3 6.44 -11.01 53.54
CA SER A 3 5.46 -9.96 53.92
C SER A 3 5.30 -8.85 52.87
N SER A 4 4.03 -8.63 52.49
CA SER A 4 3.40 -7.35 52.06
C SER A 4 3.65 -6.90 50.61
N SER A 5 2.73 -6.27 49.87
CA SER A 5 1.54 -5.49 50.24
C SER A 5 0.53 -5.39 49.07
N LEU A 6 -0.75 -5.31 49.44
CA LEU A 6 -1.87 -4.77 48.68
C LEU A 6 -1.76 -3.25 48.55
N GLU A 7 -2.30 -2.67 47.46
CA GLU A 7 -3.08 -1.41 47.49
C GLU A 7 -4.08 -1.34 46.32
N PRO A 8 -5.37 -1.00 46.58
CA PRO A 8 -6.30 -0.47 45.60
C PRO A 8 -6.59 1.03 45.84
N GLY A 9 -6.42 1.86 44.82
CA GLY A 9 -6.64 3.32 44.89
C GLY A 9 -7.84 3.79 44.05
N ARG A 10 -8.89 4.19 44.76
CA ARG A 10 -10.16 4.80 44.34
C ARG A 10 -10.03 6.32 44.19
N VAL A 11 -10.57 6.95 43.15
CA VAL A 11 -11.11 8.33 43.27
C VAL A 11 -12.34 8.53 42.38
N SER A 12 -13.40 9.00 43.02
CA SER A 12 -14.67 9.45 42.44
C SER A 12 -14.62 10.93 42.08
N GLY A 13 -15.41 11.34 41.08
CA GLY A 13 -16.35 12.47 41.26
C GLY A 13 -16.15 13.74 40.42
N LEU A 14 -17.29 14.43 40.31
CA LEU A 14 -17.57 15.81 39.86
C LEU A 14 -17.99 15.94 38.39
N ALA A 15 -19.30 16.08 38.11
CA ALA A 15 -20.16 17.28 38.21
C ALA A 15 -20.10 18.07 36.87
N MET A 16 -21.17 18.13 36.07
CA MET A 16 -22.43 18.88 36.25
C MET A 16 -22.23 20.39 36.04
N THR A 17 -23.13 20.97 35.22
CA THR A 17 -23.29 22.38 34.79
C THR A 17 -22.47 22.78 33.54
N ASP A 18 -22.94 23.54 32.55
CA ASP A 18 -24.01 24.54 32.49
C ASP A 18 -24.70 24.61 31.12
N LEU A 19 -26.03 24.80 31.17
CA LEU A 19 -26.82 25.48 30.15
C LEU A 19 -26.41 26.96 30.11
N ILE A 20 -26.16 27.52 28.92
CA ILE A 20 -26.45 28.95 28.67
C ILE A 20 -27.30 29.07 27.41
N ALA A 21 -28.39 29.81 27.60
CA ALA A 21 -29.48 30.08 26.70
C ALA A 21 -29.28 31.36 25.87
N ALA A 22 -30.27 31.60 25.01
CA ALA A 22 -30.66 32.86 24.36
C ALA A 22 -29.78 33.31 23.18
N ALA A 23 -30.24 33.30 21.93
CA ALA A 23 -31.44 33.90 21.33
C ALA A 23 -31.44 35.45 21.32
N ALA A 24 -31.68 35.98 20.11
CA ALA A 24 -32.03 37.35 19.72
C ALA A 24 -30.89 38.36 19.56
N LEU A 25 -30.66 38.80 18.31
CA LEU A 25 -31.25 40.07 17.86
C LEU A 25 -31.31 40.19 16.33
N GLN A 26 -32.48 40.65 15.89
CA GLN A 26 -32.86 40.96 14.52
C GLN A 26 -32.23 42.25 13.98
N ARG A 27 -32.19 42.32 12.64
CA ARG A 27 -32.44 43.49 11.77
C ARG A 27 -31.43 44.66 11.80
N ARG A 28 -30.59 44.71 10.76
CA ARG A 28 -30.23 45.94 10.03
C ARG A 28 -30.13 45.62 8.53
N TRP A 29 -31.22 45.85 7.81
CA TRP A 29 -31.45 47.03 6.96
C TRP A 29 -30.61 47.00 5.68
N HIS A 30 -31.34 46.70 4.59
CA HIS A 30 -30.98 46.88 3.20
C HIS A 30 -30.26 48.21 2.97
N LEU A 31 -29.11 48.17 2.29
CA LEU A 31 -28.66 49.06 1.21
C LEU A 31 -27.19 48.72 0.90
N ALA A 32 -26.85 48.63 -0.38
CA ALA A 32 -25.52 48.40 -0.98
C ALA A 32 -25.16 46.97 -1.46
N LEU A 33 -25.97 46.40 -2.37
CA LEU A 33 -25.42 45.76 -3.58
C LEU A 33 -25.39 46.86 -4.65
N PRO A 34 -24.23 47.24 -5.24
CA PRO A 34 -23.50 46.36 -6.14
C PRO A 34 -21.98 46.66 -6.18
N GLN A 35 -21.18 46.14 -5.23
CA GLN A 35 -19.70 46.18 -5.40
C GLN A 35 -18.97 44.89 -5.02
N LEU A 36 -19.69 43.83 -4.64
CA LEU A 36 -19.09 42.54 -4.23
C LEU A 36 -19.05 41.48 -5.34
N LEU A 37 -19.27 41.85 -6.61
CA LEU A 37 -19.18 40.91 -7.75
C LEU A 37 -17.90 41.04 -8.59
N VAL A 38 -17.06 42.04 -8.35
CA VAL A 38 -15.79 42.21 -9.10
C VAL A 38 -14.62 41.38 -8.53
N PRO A 39 -14.48 41.08 -7.21
CA PRO A 39 -13.36 40.26 -6.76
C PRO A 39 -13.57 38.75 -6.95
N LEU A 40 -14.80 38.27 -7.18
CA LEU A 40 -15.07 36.84 -7.38
C LEU A 40 -14.70 36.35 -8.79
N LEU A 41 -14.75 37.23 -9.80
CA LEU A 41 -14.32 36.89 -11.17
C LEU A 41 -12.80 36.95 -11.38
N LEU A 42 -12.04 37.57 -10.46
CA LEU A 42 -10.57 37.56 -10.50
C LEU A 42 -9.97 36.35 -9.76
N ALA A 43 -10.65 35.83 -8.75
CA ALA A 43 -10.23 34.62 -8.03
C ALA A 43 -10.37 33.33 -8.88
N LEU A 44 -11.21 33.35 -9.93
CA LEU A 44 -11.43 32.19 -10.80
C LEU A 44 -10.44 32.04 -11.97
N ARG A 45 -9.44 32.93 -12.10
CA ARG A 45 -8.36 32.81 -13.09
C ARG A 45 -7.09 32.11 -12.57
N LEU A 46 -7.11 31.62 -11.33
CA LEU A 46 -6.08 30.72 -10.80
C LEU A 46 -6.34 29.25 -11.18
N GLY A 47 -7.34 28.99 -12.02
CA GLY A 47 -7.68 27.65 -12.49
C GLY A 47 -6.74 27.19 -13.58
N LEU A 48 -6.05 26.09 -13.32
CA LEU A 48 -5.35 25.24 -14.28
C LEU A 48 -4.12 25.91 -14.93
N VAL A 49 -3.11 26.18 -14.11
CA VAL A 49 -1.74 26.21 -14.63
C VAL A 49 -1.36 24.75 -14.91
N GLY A 50 -1.78 24.23 -16.06
CA GLY A 50 -0.98 23.18 -16.71
C GLY A 50 0.35 23.85 -17.00
N GLY A 51 1.42 23.35 -16.38
CA GLY A 51 2.77 23.79 -16.66
C GLY A 51 3.14 23.58 -18.12
N GLU A 52 4.09 24.40 -18.57
CA GLU A 52 4.81 24.21 -19.84
C GLU A 52 5.43 22.80 -19.90
N PRO A 53 5.29 21.90 -20.90
CA PRO A 53 6.27 20.81 -21.02
C PRO A 53 7.64 21.45 -21.24
N CYS A 54 8.65 20.99 -20.50
CA CYS A 54 9.97 21.57 -20.57
C CYS A 54 10.64 21.25 -21.92
N ILE A 55 11.35 22.21 -22.49
CA ILE A 55 11.87 22.10 -23.86
C ILE A 55 13.30 21.53 -23.90
N ALA A 56 13.69 20.91 -25.01
CA ALA A 56 15.04 20.42 -25.19
C ALA A 56 16.09 21.54 -25.07
N GLY A 57 17.17 21.28 -24.32
CA GLY A 57 18.25 22.20 -24.00
C GLY A 57 18.03 23.02 -22.71
N GLU A 58 16.81 23.02 -22.17
CA GLU A 58 16.47 23.74 -20.94
C GLU A 58 17.18 23.16 -19.72
N ALA A 59 17.59 24.04 -18.81
CA ALA A 59 18.27 23.66 -17.57
C ALA A 59 17.25 23.22 -16.53
N VAL A 60 17.46 22.04 -15.96
CA VAL A 60 16.55 21.38 -15.02
C VAL A 60 17.31 20.81 -13.82
N LEU A 61 16.55 20.52 -12.77
CA LEU A 61 16.92 19.69 -11.64
C LEU A 61 16.15 18.38 -11.77
N ALA A 62 16.84 17.27 -11.99
CA ALA A 62 16.22 15.97 -12.17
C ALA A 62 16.55 15.04 -11.01
N PHE A 63 15.58 14.23 -10.58
CA PHE A 63 15.76 13.27 -9.50
C PHE A 63 16.67 12.10 -9.91
N TYR A 64 17.55 11.72 -9.00
CA TYR A 64 18.44 10.58 -9.13
C TYR A 64 18.03 9.44 -8.19
N ALA A 65 17.53 8.33 -8.76
CA ALA A 65 17.08 7.14 -8.01
C ALA A 65 18.24 6.23 -7.54
N GLY A 66 19.26 6.80 -6.91
CA GLY A 66 20.41 6.05 -6.39
C GLY A 66 20.67 6.33 -4.92
N GLN A 67 21.95 6.45 -4.55
CA GLN A 67 22.37 6.78 -3.19
C GLN A 67 23.12 8.10 -3.17
N VAL A 68 22.94 8.88 -2.11
CA VAL A 68 23.66 10.12 -1.84
C VAL A 68 24.38 10.00 -0.51
N ASP A 69 25.62 10.47 -0.45
CA ASP A 69 26.36 10.62 0.81
C ASP A 69 26.04 11.99 1.40
N LEU A 70 25.26 12.00 2.48
CA LEU A 70 24.91 13.23 3.21
C LEU A 70 26.03 13.69 4.14
N GLY A 71 27.10 12.91 4.27
CA GLY A 71 28.18 13.14 5.21
C GLY A 71 27.77 12.95 6.67
N GLY A 72 28.74 13.07 7.57
CA GLY A 72 28.52 13.03 9.01
C GLY A 72 28.00 11.68 9.52
N SER A 73 27.01 11.73 10.41
CA SER A 73 26.43 10.53 11.06
C SER A 73 25.36 9.82 10.24
N GLN A 74 24.89 10.41 9.13
CA GLN A 74 23.85 9.82 8.29
C GLN A 74 24.43 8.88 7.23
N GLY A 75 25.66 9.14 6.78
CA GLY A 75 26.36 8.31 5.79
C GLY A 75 25.64 8.27 4.44
N VAL A 76 25.80 7.14 3.75
CA VAL A 76 25.20 6.89 2.43
C VAL A 76 23.75 6.42 2.62
N VAL A 77 22.80 7.17 2.05
CA VAL A 77 21.37 6.87 2.12
C VAL A 77 20.77 6.74 0.73
N ALA A 78 19.70 5.95 0.59
CA ALA A 78 18.94 5.85 -0.64
C ALA A 78 18.13 7.14 -0.88
N CYS A 79 18.09 7.60 -2.11
CA CYS A 79 17.37 8.80 -2.50
C CYS A 79 15.84 8.60 -2.49
N ILE A 80 15.13 9.54 -1.88
CA ILE A 80 13.67 9.65 -1.90
C ILE A 80 13.28 11.03 -2.46
N MET A 81 12.08 11.14 -3.04
CA MET A 81 11.66 12.31 -3.82
C MET A 81 11.57 13.61 -3.02
N GLU A 82 11.43 13.50 -1.70
CA GLU A 82 11.36 14.60 -0.75
C GLU A 82 12.74 15.18 -0.42
N MET A 83 13.82 14.49 -0.79
CA MET A 83 15.19 14.93 -0.53
C MET A 83 15.70 15.83 -1.66
N GLU A 84 15.86 17.12 -1.38
CA GLU A 84 16.44 18.09 -2.33
C GLU A 84 17.88 17.73 -2.76
N GLN A 85 18.63 17.03 -1.91
CA GLN A 85 19.99 16.54 -2.23
C GLN A 85 20.01 15.46 -3.33
N CYS A 86 18.85 14.89 -3.67
CA CYS A 86 18.69 13.89 -4.71
C CYS A 86 18.33 14.46 -6.07
N TYR A 87 18.21 15.79 -6.18
CA TYR A 87 18.01 16.48 -7.45
C TYR A 87 19.33 17.07 -7.93
N TYR A 88 19.77 16.61 -9.11
CA TYR A 88 21.03 17.05 -9.70
C TYR A 88 20.77 17.93 -10.93
N PRO A 89 21.64 18.92 -11.17
CA PRO A 89 21.51 19.78 -12.34
C PRO A 89 21.77 18.99 -13.64
N GLY A 90 20.99 19.29 -14.65
CA GLY A 90 21.15 18.76 -15.99
C GLY A 90 20.38 19.55 -17.03
N ARG A 91 20.34 19.03 -18.24
CA ARG A 91 19.62 19.60 -19.37
C ARG A 91 18.76 18.56 -20.04
N ILE A 92 17.58 18.98 -20.52
CA ILE A 92 16.72 18.10 -21.29
C ILE A 92 17.38 17.81 -22.64
N SER A 93 17.68 16.54 -22.89
CA SER A 93 18.13 16.06 -24.21
C SER A 93 16.93 15.89 -25.14
N SER A 94 15.85 15.26 -24.65
CA SER A 94 14.58 15.07 -25.38
C SER A 94 13.44 14.74 -24.42
N GLY A 95 12.19 14.83 -24.88
CA GLY A 95 10.99 14.50 -24.12
C GLY A 95 9.96 15.65 -24.03
N PRO A 96 8.84 15.43 -23.31
CA PRO A 96 8.45 14.15 -22.73
C PRO A 96 8.05 13.13 -23.82
N ASN A 97 8.28 11.85 -23.59
CA ASN A 97 7.76 10.78 -24.47
C ASN A 97 6.27 10.48 -24.16
N ALA A 98 5.67 9.51 -24.84
CA ALA A 98 4.26 9.14 -24.63
C ALA A 98 3.96 8.61 -23.20
N GLU A 99 4.98 8.11 -22.50
CA GLU A 99 4.91 7.64 -21.12
C GLU A 99 5.24 8.76 -20.11
N GLY A 100 5.44 10.00 -20.56
CA GLY A 100 5.79 11.13 -19.69
C GLY A 100 7.24 11.15 -19.21
N ASN A 101 8.16 10.48 -19.88
CA ASN A 101 9.57 10.46 -19.50
C ASN A 101 10.42 11.46 -20.30
N TYR A 102 11.36 12.13 -19.63
CA TYR A 102 12.39 12.98 -20.21
C TYR A 102 13.74 12.25 -20.25
N VAL A 103 14.55 12.55 -21.27
CA VAL A 103 15.96 12.13 -21.33
C VAL A 103 16.82 13.29 -20.86
N ILE A 104 17.57 13.10 -19.78
CA ILE A 104 18.39 14.14 -19.14
C ILE A 104 19.87 13.89 -19.44
N ASN A 105 20.56 14.96 -19.86
CA ASN A 105 22.01 15.07 -19.94
C ASN A 105 22.51 15.78 -18.68
N TRP A 106 23.23 15.07 -17.81
CA TRP A 106 23.61 15.56 -16.48
C TRP A 106 24.83 16.49 -16.54
N ASP A 107 24.85 17.52 -15.70
CA ASP A 107 25.97 18.47 -15.64
C ASP A 107 27.14 17.97 -14.78
N ASP A 108 27.09 16.73 -14.27
CA ASP A 108 28.11 16.09 -13.44
C ASP A 108 29.30 15.51 -14.24
N GLY A 109 29.23 15.58 -15.57
CA GLY A 109 30.23 15.07 -16.49
C GLY A 109 30.02 13.60 -16.89
N ASP A 110 28.96 12.94 -16.42
CA ASP A 110 28.52 11.66 -16.96
C ASP A 110 28.04 11.87 -18.40
N THR A 111 28.47 10.99 -19.31
CA THR A 111 28.07 11.03 -20.73
C THR A 111 26.83 10.17 -21.00
N THR A 112 26.36 9.44 -19.99
CA THR A 112 25.18 8.59 -20.10
C THR A 112 23.91 9.40 -19.86
N ASN A 113 23.10 9.50 -20.90
CA ASN A 113 21.76 10.05 -20.78
C ASN A 113 20.89 9.10 -19.95
N ARG A 114 20.06 9.65 -19.05
CA ARG A 114 19.12 8.85 -18.25
C ARG A 114 17.68 9.30 -18.47
N VAL A 115 16.77 8.35 -18.35
CA VAL A 115 15.34 8.56 -18.50
C VAL A 115 14.76 8.88 -17.12
N VAL A 116 14.03 9.98 -16.99
CA VAL A 116 13.45 10.47 -15.72
C VAL A 116 11.99 10.84 -15.95
N TYR A 117 11.10 10.38 -15.08
CA TYR A 117 9.66 10.66 -15.15
C TYR A 117 9.36 12.14 -14.87
N TYR A 118 8.44 12.76 -15.62
CA TYR A 118 8.20 14.21 -15.61
C TYR A 118 7.96 14.85 -14.23
N PRO A 119 7.26 14.22 -13.25
CA PRO A 119 7.06 14.84 -11.94
C PRO A 119 8.36 14.97 -11.14
N HIS A 120 9.40 14.25 -11.56
CA HIS A 120 10.71 14.24 -10.93
C HIS A 120 11.73 15.11 -11.68
N VAL A 121 11.28 15.89 -12.66
CA VAL A 121 12.08 16.89 -13.37
C VAL A 121 11.52 18.26 -13.04
N ARG A 122 12.35 19.18 -12.57
CA ARG A 122 11.95 20.54 -12.21
C ARG A 122 12.77 21.55 -13.00
N LEU A 123 12.17 22.67 -13.40
CA LEU A 123 12.90 23.78 -14.00
C LEU A 123 13.93 24.33 -13.01
N ALA A 124 15.18 24.49 -13.44
CA ALA A 124 16.23 25.02 -12.56
C ALA A 124 15.99 26.49 -12.17
N SER A 125 15.22 27.22 -12.96
CA SER A 125 14.91 28.65 -12.75
C SER A 125 13.80 28.90 -11.72
N SER A 126 12.78 28.02 -11.69
CA SER A 126 11.56 28.21 -10.89
C SER A 126 11.31 27.10 -9.88
N SER A 127 12.05 26.00 -9.96
CA SER A 127 11.80 24.75 -9.23
C SER A 127 10.41 24.14 -9.47
N GLN A 128 9.66 24.62 -10.47
CA GLN A 128 8.38 24.04 -10.85
C GLN A 128 8.61 22.72 -11.59
N PRO A 129 7.82 21.66 -11.31
CA PRO A 129 7.85 20.44 -12.09
C PRO A 129 7.61 20.74 -13.58
N CYS A 130 8.30 20.00 -14.43
CA CYS A 130 7.99 19.97 -15.86
C CYS A 130 6.66 19.25 -16.06
N ASP A 131 5.83 19.73 -16.97
CA ASP A 131 4.59 19.02 -17.28
C ASP A 131 4.82 17.78 -18.14
N GLY A 132 3.92 16.81 -17.99
CA GLY A 132 3.85 15.59 -18.78
C GLY A 132 2.74 15.66 -19.83
N PRO A 133 2.58 14.62 -20.66
CA PRO A 133 1.41 14.52 -21.54
C PRO A 133 0.13 14.48 -20.70
N ASP A 134 -0.89 15.26 -21.09
CA ASP A 134 -2.20 15.39 -20.41
C ASP A 134 -2.98 14.07 -20.21
N ASN A 135 -2.49 12.96 -20.76
CA ASN A 135 -3.12 11.63 -20.71
C ASN A 135 -2.05 10.55 -20.50
N VAL A 136 -1.27 10.62 -19.43
CA VAL A 136 -0.91 9.36 -18.79
C VAL A 136 -2.20 8.97 -18.07
N PRO A 137 -2.93 7.92 -18.50
CA PRO A 137 -3.97 7.36 -17.66
C PRO A 137 -3.30 7.17 -16.31
N ASP A 138 -3.84 7.75 -15.24
CA ASP A 138 -3.39 7.41 -13.91
C ASP A 138 -3.59 5.88 -13.82
N ASP A 139 -2.52 5.11 -13.99
CA ASP A 139 -2.54 3.66 -13.74
C ASP A 139 -2.83 3.38 -12.24
N ASP A 140 -2.89 4.44 -11.42
CA ASP A 140 -3.39 4.47 -10.05
C ASP A 140 -4.93 4.41 -9.96
N ASP A 141 -5.66 4.67 -11.05
CA ASP A 141 -6.98 4.11 -11.23
C ASP A 141 -6.78 2.62 -11.56
N GLU A 142 -6.32 1.85 -10.57
CA GLU A 142 -6.39 0.39 -10.55
C GLU A 142 -7.77 0.02 -11.07
N GLU A 143 -7.85 -0.33 -12.36
CA GLU A 143 -9.10 -0.58 -13.05
C GLU A 143 -9.81 -1.70 -12.31
N GLY A 144 -10.74 -1.29 -11.42
CA GLY A 144 -11.07 -1.97 -10.17
C GLY A 144 -10.66 -3.43 -10.17
N TRP A 145 -9.42 -3.72 -9.79
CA TRP A 145 -8.99 -5.10 -9.64
C TRP A 145 -9.76 -5.61 -8.43
N VAL A 146 -10.95 -6.15 -8.71
CA VAL A 146 -11.74 -6.84 -7.72
C VAL A 146 -11.06 -8.20 -7.62
N PRO A 147 -10.33 -8.49 -6.53
CA PRO A 147 -9.79 -9.81 -6.33
C PRO A 147 -10.91 -10.81 -6.59
N PRO A 148 -10.67 -11.85 -7.41
CA PRO A 148 -11.69 -12.86 -7.63
C PRO A 148 -12.19 -13.33 -6.27
N GLU A 149 -13.51 -13.37 -6.09
CA GLU A 149 -14.14 -13.81 -4.83
C GLU A 149 -13.74 -15.25 -4.55
N ILE A 150 -12.64 -15.46 -3.83
CA ILE A 150 -12.21 -16.77 -3.40
C ILE A 150 -12.73 -16.94 -1.97
N PRO A 151 -13.59 -17.93 -1.70
CA PRO A 151 -14.30 -18.05 -0.43
C PRO A 151 -13.32 -18.31 0.72
N CYS A 152 -12.16 -18.91 0.43
CA CYS A 152 -11.14 -19.17 1.42
C CYS A 152 -9.74 -19.42 0.84
N THR A 153 -8.73 -18.80 1.45
CA THR A 153 -7.31 -18.97 1.15
C THR A 153 -6.53 -19.20 2.45
N VAL A 154 -5.60 -20.16 2.44
CA VAL A 154 -4.65 -20.41 3.53
C VAL A 154 -3.25 -20.01 3.08
N LEU A 155 -2.63 -19.09 3.80
CA LEU A 155 -1.26 -18.64 3.59
C LEU A 155 -0.37 -19.39 4.57
N ALA A 156 0.34 -20.41 4.08
CA ALA A 156 1.30 -21.15 4.88
C ALA A 156 2.69 -20.53 4.73
N ARG A 157 3.28 -20.06 5.83
CA ARG A 157 4.68 -19.61 5.87
C ARG A 157 5.57 -20.82 6.15
N LEU A 158 6.54 -21.08 5.29
CA LEU A 158 7.46 -22.21 5.41
C LEU A 158 8.59 -21.93 6.42
N HIS A 159 9.24 -22.98 6.90
CA HIS A 159 10.50 -22.84 7.63
C HIS A 159 11.59 -22.17 6.77
N TRP A 160 12.67 -21.69 7.39
CA TRP A 160 13.76 -21.02 6.68
C TRP A 160 14.44 -21.93 5.64
N GLU A 161 14.40 -23.25 5.84
CA GLU A 161 14.81 -24.24 4.82
C GLU A 161 13.99 -24.13 3.52
N GLY A 162 12.88 -23.40 3.53
CA GLY A 162 12.10 -23.02 2.35
C GLY A 162 12.88 -22.26 1.29
N SER A 163 14.03 -21.66 1.62
CA SER A 163 14.94 -21.05 0.64
C SER A 163 15.71 -22.09 -0.18
N GLU A 164 15.80 -23.34 0.27
CA GLU A 164 16.43 -24.43 -0.48
C GLU A 164 15.45 -25.00 -1.52
N PRO A 165 15.77 -24.96 -2.83
CA PRO A 165 14.82 -25.33 -3.89
C PRO A 165 14.24 -26.74 -3.75
N ASP A 166 15.07 -27.73 -3.43
CA ASP A 166 14.65 -29.13 -3.32
C ASP A 166 13.72 -29.35 -2.12
N TRP A 167 14.05 -28.74 -0.98
CA TRP A 167 13.23 -28.80 0.23
C TRP A 167 11.89 -28.08 0.03
N ASN A 168 11.91 -26.92 -0.63
CA ASN A 168 10.72 -26.14 -0.98
C ASN A 168 9.75 -26.97 -1.84
N GLN A 169 10.27 -27.65 -2.87
CA GLN A 169 9.47 -28.55 -3.71
C GLN A 169 8.90 -29.73 -2.92
N GLU A 170 9.68 -30.33 -2.01
CA GLU A 170 9.20 -31.39 -1.12
C GLU A 170 8.06 -30.88 -0.21
N ALA A 171 8.23 -29.71 0.39
CA ALA A 171 7.24 -29.07 1.26
C ALA A 171 5.94 -28.80 0.51
N ILE A 172 6.02 -28.18 -0.67
CA ILE A 172 4.85 -27.89 -1.52
C ILE A 172 4.15 -29.19 -1.92
N LYS A 173 4.91 -30.22 -2.30
CA LYS A 173 4.36 -31.53 -2.66
C LYS A 173 3.60 -32.15 -1.48
N ALA A 174 4.19 -32.13 -0.29
CA ALA A 174 3.55 -32.64 0.92
C ALA A 174 2.25 -31.89 1.23
N LEU A 175 2.26 -30.56 1.15
CA LEU A 175 1.06 -29.73 1.38
C LEU A 175 -0.03 -30.01 0.33
N LYS A 176 0.34 -30.18 -0.94
CA LYS A 176 -0.58 -30.57 -2.03
C LYS A 176 -1.22 -31.92 -1.78
N GLU A 177 -0.44 -32.91 -1.34
CA GLU A 177 -0.92 -34.27 -1.05
C GLU A 177 -1.82 -34.33 0.18
N GLU A 178 -1.44 -33.63 1.25
CA GLU A 178 -2.14 -33.65 2.55
C GLU A 178 -3.48 -32.88 2.49
N TYR A 179 -3.43 -31.63 2.03
CA TYR A 179 -4.58 -30.73 2.11
C TYR A 179 -5.43 -30.70 0.85
N ARG A 180 -4.90 -31.17 -0.29
CA ARG A 180 -5.57 -31.22 -1.59
C ARG A 180 -6.28 -29.90 -1.95
N PRO A 181 -5.57 -28.75 -1.92
CA PRO A 181 -6.12 -27.48 -2.40
C PRO A 181 -6.45 -27.54 -3.89
N ASP A 182 -7.40 -26.71 -4.32
CA ASP A 182 -7.80 -26.60 -5.73
C ASP A 182 -6.74 -25.86 -6.56
N GLU A 183 -6.05 -24.89 -5.94
CA GLU A 183 -4.94 -24.14 -6.53
C GLU A 183 -3.84 -23.93 -5.48
N VAL A 184 -2.58 -24.00 -5.93
CA VAL A 184 -1.40 -23.66 -5.11
C VAL A 184 -0.53 -22.69 -5.86
N ILE A 185 -0.17 -21.59 -5.20
CA ILE A 185 0.75 -20.57 -5.71
C ILE A 185 2.03 -20.64 -4.88
N ASP A 186 3.14 -20.93 -5.54
CA ASP A 186 4.45 -21.26 -4.95
C ASP A 186 5.60 -20.35 -5.44
N GLY A 187 5.29 -19.15 -5.92
CA GLY A 187 6.27 -18.18 -6.45
C GLY A 187 6.93 -17.25 -5.40
N PHE A 188 6.76 -17.52 -4.11
CA PHE A 188 7.27 -16.68 -3.02
C PHE A 188 8.24 -17.48 -2.17
N ASP A 189 9.42 -16.92 -1.82
CA ASP A 189 10.54 -17.67 -1.21
C ASP A 189 10.20 -18.47 0.06
N TRP A 190 9.11 -18.11 0.75
CA TRP A 190 8.79 -18.52 2.10
C TRP A 190 7.28 -18.64 2.35
N HIS A 191 6.47 -18.46 1.31
CA HIS A 191 5.01 -18.54 1.41
C HIS A 191 4.46 -19.50 0.35
N VAL A 192 3.54 -20.36 0.80
CA VAL A 192 2.72 -21.20 -0.07
C VAL A 192 1.28 -20.78 0.13
N ILE A 193 0.65 -20.31 -0.94
CA ILE A 193 -0.75 -19.89 -0.92
C ILE A 193 -1.59 -21.06 -1.42
N MET A 194 -2.44 -21.60 -0.55
CA MET A 194 -3.37 -22.69 -0.87
C MET A 194 -4.78 -22.12 -0.98
N ARG A 195 -5.40 -22.29 -2.15
CA ARG A 195 -6.75 -21.81 -2.43
C ARG A 195 -7.72 -22.96 -2.53
N PHE A 196 -8.91 -22.75 -1.98
CA PHE A 196 -9.96 -23.75 -1.91
C PHE A 196 -11.27 -23.15 -2.43
N ASN A 197 -11.91 -23.89 -3.33
CA ASN A 197 -13.27 -23.61 -3.77
C ASN A 197 -14.31 -24.01 -2.72
N ASP A 198 -13.95 -24.92 -1.83
CA ASP A 198 -14.78 -25.42 -0.74
C ASP A 198 -14.29 -24.84 0.59
N ALA A 199 -15.12 -23.97 1.17
CA ALA A 199 -14.91 -23.32 2.46
C ALA A 199 -14.60 -24.32 3.59
N ASP A 200 -15.31 -25.45 3.64
CA ASP A 200 -15.18 -26.41 4.74
C ASP A 200 -13.84 -27.15 4.66
N LYS A 201 -13.38 -27.47 3.44
CA LYS A 201 -12.02 -28.03 3.23
C LYS A 201 -10.94 -27.05 3.66
N CYS A 202 -11.13 -25.78 3.33
CA CYS A 202 -10.19 -24.73 3.67
C CYS A 202 -10.08 -24.53 5.18
N GLU A 203 -11.22 -24.44 5.88
CA GLU A 203 -11.26 -24.33 7.33
C GLU A 203 -10.65 -25.55 8.01
N ALA A 204 -10.90 -26.76 7.49
CA ALA A 204 -10.28 -27.98 7.99
C ALA A 204 -8.76 -27.96 7.82
N ALA A 205 -8.26 -27.50 6.66
CA ALA A 205 -6.82 -27.35 6.42
C ALA A 205 -6.19 -26.32 7.37
N PHE A 206 -6.82 -25.15 7.53
CA PHE A 206 -6.37 -24.12 8.45
C PHE A 206 -6.35 -24.62 9.90
N ALA A 207 -7.43 -25.24 10.38
CA ALA A 207 -7.53 -25.76 11.74
C ALA A 207 -6.50 -26.86 12.03
N SER A 208 -6.19 -27.71 11.03
CA SER A 208 -5.15 -28.74 11.14
C SER A 208 -3.75 -28.13 11.29
N LEU A 209 -3.41 -27.17 10.44
CA LEU A 209 -2.13 -26.45 10.50
C LEU A 209 -1.99 -25.65 11.80
N GLU A 210 -3.02 -24.86 12.14
CA GLU A 210 -3.03 -24.04 13.35
C GLU A 210 -2.97 -24.91 14.60
N GLY A 211 -3.71 -26.03 14.62
CA GLY A 211 -3.67 -27.02 15.69
C GLY A 211 -2.26 -27.59 15.89
N SER A 212 -1.59 -27.96 14.79
CA SER A 212 -0.20 -28.43 14.83
C SER A 212 0.74 -27.37 15.40
N LEU A 213 0.60 -26.12 14.96
CA LEU A 213 1.42 -25.00 15.44
C LEU A 213 1.15 -24.62 16.90
N LYS A 214 -0.08 -24.78 17.40
CA LYS A 214 -0.43 -24.55 18.82
C LYS A 214 0.17 -25.57 19.77
N LEU A 215 0.51 -26.77 19.29
CA LEU A 215 1.24 -27.76 20.10
C LEU A 215 2.69 -27.35 20.37
N CYS A 216 3.14 -26.27 19.74
CA CYS A 216 4.46 -25.74 19.95
C CYS A 216 4.60 -25.07 21.31
N GLY A 217 5.37 -25.70 22.20
CA GLY A 217 5.69 -25.16 23.52
C GLY A 217 6.89 -24.20 23.54
N GLU A 218 7.40 -23.79 22.38
CA GLU A 218 8.55 -22.90 22.28
C GLU A 218 8.16 -21.45 22.59
N ALA A 219 9.00 -20.74 23.34
CA ALA A 219 8.77 -19.32 23.63
C ALA A 219 8.94 -18.41 22.40
N ASP A 220 9.74 -18.87 21.44
CA ASP A 220 10.00 -18.18 20.18
C ASP A 220 9.29 -18.93 19.03
N PRO A 221 8.23 -18.34 18.43
CA PRO A 221 7.46 -19.00 17.38
C PRO A 221 8.30 -19.29 16.13
N GLU A 222 9.40 -18.56 15.89
CA GLU A 222 10.27 -18.81 14.73
C GLU A 222 11.13 -20.08 14.88
N LYS A 223 11.28 -20.60 16.10
CA LYS A 223 11.97 -21.88 16.38
C LYS A 223 11.03 -23.07 16.41
N CYS A 224 9.74 -22.81 16.28
CA CYS A 224 8.74 -23.84 16.34
C CYS A 224 8.92 -24.86 15.21
N ARG A 225 8.99 -26.16 15.52
CA ARG A 225 9.01 -27.24 14.51
C ARG A 225 7.89 -28.26 14.70
N ALA A 226 6.76 -27.81 15.24
CA ALA A 226 5.62 -28.69 15.47
C ALA A 226 5.00 -29.23 14.17
N HIS A 227 5.07 -28.46 13.07
CA HIS A 227 4.79 -28.94 11.71
C HIS A 227 6.09 -29.05 10.91
N LYS A 228 6.25 -30.13 10.13
CA LYS A 228 7.48 -30.45 9.40
C LYS A 228 7.92 -29.34 8.43
N HIS A 229 6.94 -28.71 7.77
CA HIS A 229 7.20 -27.77 6.67
C HIS A 229 6.72 -26.34 6.92
N VAL A 230 5.84 -26.12 7.91
CA VAL A 230 5.11 -24.85 8.09
C VAL A 230 5.47 -24.29 9.46
N LYS A 231 5.71 -23.00 9.53
CA LYS A 231 6.04 -22.29 10.79
C LYS A 231 4.93 -21.34 11.25
N ALA A 232 4.16 -20.81 10.32
CA ALA A 232 3.02 -19.95 10.60
C ALA A 232 1.94 -20.18 9.54
N VAL A 233 0.70 -19.92 9.92
CA VAL A 233 -0.45 -20.04 9.03
C VAL A 233 -1.33 -18.82 9.22
N GLU A 234 -1.80 -18.26 8.11
CA GLU A 234 -2.77 -17.16 8.07
C GLU A 234 -3.97 -17.56 7.22
N TYR A 235 -5.14 -17.12 7.66
CA TYR A 235 -6.41 -17.32 6.98
C TYR A 235 -6.80 -16.03 6.25
N VAL A 236 -7.01 -16.09 4.94
CA VAL A 236 -7.44 -14.97 4.11
C VAL A 236 -8.75 -15.31 3.41
N GLY A 237 -9.80 -14.58 3.76
CA GLY A 237 -11.15 -14.75 3.23
C GLY A 237 -12.19 -14.22 4.21
N ASP A 238 -13.47 -14.41 3.88
CA ASP A 238 -14.56 -14.09 4.79
C ASP A 238 -14.46 -14.91 6.08
N ASP A 239 -14.84 -14.31 7.21
CA ASP A 239 -14.93 -15.04 8.46
C ASP A 239 -15.95 -16.21 8.34
N PRO A 240 -15.72 -17.33 9.04
CA PRO A 240 -16.60 -18.50 8.99
C PRO A 240 -18.08 -18.20 9.27
N GLU A 241 -18.38 -17.26 10.16
CA GLU A 241 -19.76 -16.92 10.52
C GLU A 241 -20.45 -16.13 9.40
N THR A 242 -19.75 -15.18 8.77
CA THR A 242 -20.26 -14.46 7.60
C THR A 242 -20.55 -15.41 6.44
N ARG A 243 -19.70 -16.42 6.20
CA ARG A 243 -19.96 -17.44 5.16
C ARG A 243 -21.15 -18.33 5.48
N ARG A 244 -21.28 -18.80 6.72
CA ARG A 244 -22.46 -19.59 7.16
C ARG A 244 -23.75 -18.79 7.01
N ARG A 245 -23.72 -17.49 7.30
CA ARG A 245 -24.88 -16.59 7.16
C ARG A 245 -25.24 -16.30 5.70
N THR A 246 -24.23 -16.14 4.83
CA THR A 246 -24.44 -15.80 3.41
C THR A 246 -24.66 -17.03 2.53
N GLY A 247 -24.34 -18.24 3.00
CA GLY A 247 -24.44 -19.47 2.21
C GLY A 247 -23.32 -19.62 1.16
N ARG A 248 -22.29 -18.77 1.20
CA ARG A 248 -21.15 -18.77 0.26
C ARG A 248 -20.09 -19.81 0.65
N GLN A 249 -20.49 -21.08 0.72
CA GLN A 249 -19.59 -22.18 1.09
C GLN A 249 -18.82 -22.76 -0.10
N HIS A 250 -19.36 -22.63 -1.32
CA HIS A 250 -18.78 -23.22 -2.51
C HIS A 250 -18.59 -22.18 -3.61
N HIS A 251 -17.37 -22.07 -4.12
CA HIS A 251 -17.03 -21.28 -5.29
C HIS A 251 -17.00 -22.14 -6.54
N ASP A 252 -17.76 -21.70 -7.54
CA ASP A 252 -17.76 -22.33 -8.86
C ASP A 252 -16.83 -21.53 -9.79
N PRO A 253 -15.61 -22.02 -10.07
CA PRO A 253 -14.65 -21.32 -10.90
C PRO A 253 -15.15 -21.11 -12.35
N SER A 254 -16.18 -21.86 -12.78
CA SER A 254 -16.74 -21.74 -14.12
C SER A 254 -17.73 -20.58 -14.29
N ARG A 255 -18.25 -19.99 -13.20
CA ARG A 255 -19.17 -18.85 -13.27
C ARG A 255 -18.43 -17.53 -13.55
N PRO A 256 -18.91 -16.67 -14.45
CA PRO A 256 -18.31 -15.36 -14.67
C PRO A 256 -18.46 -14.46 -13.42
N PRO A 257 -17.47 -13.59 -13.11
CA PRO A 257 -17.49 -12.74 -11.90
C PRO A 257 -18.78 -11.94 -11.71
N GLN A 258 -19.37 -11.43 -12.79
CA GLN A 258 -20.59 -10.61 -12.78
C GLN A 258 -21.82 -11.35 -12.23
N GLN A 259 -21.86 -12.68 -12.30
CA GLN A 259 -22.98 -13.50 -11.80
C GLN A 259 -22.76 -13.99 -10.36
N ARG A 260 -21.62 -13.67 -9.74
CA ARG A 260 -21.28 -14.14 -8.39
C ARG A 260 -21.77 -13.19 -7.29
N ALA A 261 -21.86 -11.90 -7.57
CA ALA A 261 -22.26 -10.85 -6.62
C ALA A 261 -23.76 -10.79 -6.29
N GLU A 262 -24.61 -11.61 -6.93
CA GLU A 262 -26.08 -11.55 -6.79
C GLU A 262 -26.67 -12.55 -5.76
N LEU A 263 -25.83 -13.22 -4.96
CA LEU A 263 -26.22 -14.23 -3.95
C LEU A 263 -25.85 -13.80 -2.53
#